data_AF-A0A937U2S7-F1
#
_entry.id   AF-A0A937U2S7-F1
#
_cell.length_a   1.000
_cell.length_b   1.000
_cell.length_c   1.000
_cell.angle_alpha   90.00
_cell.angle_beta   90.00
_cell.angle_gamma   90.00
#
_symmetry.space_group_name_H-M   'P 1'
#
loop_
_entity.id
_entity.type
_entity.pdbx_description
1 polymer ?
#
loop_
_entity_poly.entity_id
_entity_poly.type
_entity_poly.pdbx_seq_one_letter_code
_entity_poly.pdbx_strand_id
1 'polypeptide(L)'
;PPFGTKGANQAPNRDDFTVSTSNKQLNFVQHVMSILKPGGRAAIVVPDNVLFADQAGEVFKILTEDCDLHTVLRLPNGTFTPYSPGTKTNVIFLTKGYQTENVWVYDARTNVPRITKKDRPLTPEHFAEFETCYGPKPNSSPKRDPNDSKENRWRSFTINEVKDHDFKIDSLKWLRDESLDDANDLPEPEELATDAMVELEGAMEELNAIILLLENSLPGESYYSPDISK
;
A
#
# COMPACT_ATOMS: atom_id res chain seq x y z
N PRO A 1 -4.74 -4.89 -9.01
CA PRO A 1 -4.76 -3.69 -9.90
C PRO A 1 -3.44 -3.61 -10.67
N PRO A 2 -3.36 -2.96 -11.84
CA PRO A 2 -2.09 -2.78 -12.54
C PRO A 2 -1.11 -1.94 -11.71
N PHE A 3 0.16 -2.36 -11.67
CA PHE A 3 1.25 -1.58 -11.09
C PHE A 3 1.76 -0.54 -12.09
N GLY A 4 2.36 0.53 -11.56
CA GLY A 4 2.91 1.64 -12.35
C GLY A 4 1.87 2.64 -12.83
N THR A 5 2.34 3.64 -13.56
CA THR A 5 1.63 4.91 -13.76
C THR A 5 1.29 5.22 -15.21
N LYS A 6 1.46 4.27 -16.14
CA LYS A 6 1.06 4.46 -17.55
C LYS A 6 -0.40 4.90 -17.65
N GLY A 7 -0.63 6.17 -18.00
CA GLY A 7 -1.93 6.82 -18.12
C GLY A 7 -2.51 7.37 -16.81
N ALA A 8 -1.69 7.65 -15.79
CA ALA A 8 -2.10 8.15 -14.46
C ALA A 8 -2.13 9.68 -14.40
N ASN A 9 -2.34 10.33 -15.54
CA ASN A 9 -2.05 11.76 -15.66
C ASN A 9 -3.17 12.64 -15.07
N GLN A 10 -4.34 12.07 -14.77
CA GLN A 10 -5.51 12.80 -14.29
C GLN A 10 -6.33 11.94 -13.33
N ALA A 11 -6.92 12.58 -12.32
CA ALA A 11 -7.93 11.95 -11.48
C ALA A 11 -9.15 11.57 -12.33
N PRO A 12 -9.74 10.38 -12.14
CA PRO A 12 -10.93 9.99 -12.88
C PRO A 12 -12.12 10.86 -12.46
N ASN A 13 -12.97 11.25 -13.42
CA ASN A 13 -14.22 11.95 -13.12
C ASN A 13 -15.27 10.92 -12.65
N ARG A 14 -15.37 10.74 -11.33
CA ARG A 14 -16.20 9.72 -10.66
C ARG A 14 -16.78 10.31 -9.38
N ASP A 15 -18.10 10.54 -9.36
CA ASP A 15 -18.79 11.11 -8.20
C ASP A 15 -18.84 10.16 -6.99
N ASP A 16 -18.62 8.86 -7.19
CA ASP A 16 -18.59 7.85 -6.14
C ASP A 16 -17.22 7.69 -5.47
N PHE A 17 -16.19 8.40 -5.95
CA PHE A 17 -14.88 8.42 -5.29
C PHE A 17 -14.82 9.58 -4.32
N THR A 18 -14.59 9.27 -3.05
CA THR A 18 -14.56 10.26 -1.98
C THR A 18 -13.26 11.08 -1.99
N VAL A 19 -12.15 10.48 -2.43
CA VAL A 19 -10.83 11.12 -2.49
C VAL A 19 -10.39 11.27 -3.94
N SER A 20 -10.20 12.51 -4.38
CA SER A 20 -9.67 12.81 -5.70
C SER A 20 -8.16 12.58 -5.72
N THR A 21 -7.69 11.64 -6.55
CA THR A 21 -6.26 11.36 -6.71
C THR A 21 -5.96 10.89 -8.14
N SER A 22 -4.78 11.24 -8.64
CA SER A 22 -4.24 10.68 -9.88
C SER A 22 -3.63 9.28 -9.67
N ASN A 23 -3.41 8.87 -8.41
CA ASN A 23 -2.86 7.56 -8.08
C ASN A 23 -3.87 6.46 -8.47
N LYS A 24 -3.53 5.71 -9.51
CA LYS A 24 -4.38 4.65 -10.05
C LYS A 24 -4.67 3.56 -9.05
N GLN A 25 -3.66 3.16 -8.29
CA GLN A 25 -3.79 2.03 -7.39
C GLN A 25 -4.75 2.37 -6.24
N LEU A 26 -4.66 3.60 -5.69
CA LEU A 26 -5.65 4.11 -4.73
C LEU A 26 -7.06 4.21 -5.33
N ASN A 27 -7.18 4.69 -6.57
CA ASN A 27 -8.45 4.70 -7.30
C ASN A 27 -9.07 3.30 -7.47
N PHE A 28 -8.26 2.27 -7.65
CA PHE A 28 -8.76 0.89 -7.67
C PHE A 28 -9.26 0.41 -6.31
N VAL A 29 -8.63 0.85 -5.20
CA VAL A 29 -9.12 0.54 -3.85
C VAL A 29 -10.49 1.19 -3.63
N GLN A 30 -10.63 2.48 -3.96
CA GLN A 30 -11.92 3.19 -3.92
C GLN A 30 -12.98 2.50 -4.79
N HIS A 31 -12.61 2.08 -6.00
CA HIS A 31 -13.51 1.36 -6.89
C HIS A 31 -14.01 0.04 -6.29
N VAL A 32 -13.11 -0.77 -5.70
CA VAL A 32 -13.51 -2.03 -5.06
C VAL A 32 -14.46 -1.75 -3.91
N MET A 33 -14.19 -0.73 -3.09
CA MET A 33 -15.09 -0.32 -2.00
C MET A 33 -16.48 0.10 -2.49
N SER A 34 -16.58 0.75 -3.65
CA SER A 34 -17.86 1.25 -4.18
C SER A 34 -18.72 0.15 -4.82
N ILE A 35 -18.11 -0.92 -5.35
CA ILE A 35 -18.85 -2.04 -5.96
C ILE A 35 -19.17 -3.18 -4.98
N LEU A 36 -18.48 -3.24 -3.83
CA LEU A 36 -18.76 -4.24 -2.81
C LEU A 36 -20.13 -4.01 -2.18
N LYS A 37 -20.95 -5.05 -2.16
CA LYS A 37 -22.21 -5.06 -1.40
C LYS A 37 -21.90 -5.18 0.10
N PRO A 38 -22.80 -4.74 1.00
CA PRO A 38 -22.68 -5.03 2.43
C PRO A 38 -22.45 -6.53 2.70
N GLY A 39 -21.47 -6.86 3.53
CA GLY A 39 -20.99 -8.23 3.78
C GLY A 39 -20.09 -8.82 2.69
N GLY A 40 -19.91 -8.12 1.58
CA GLY A 40 -18.96 -8.47 0.52
C GLY A 40 -17.51 -8.33 0.99
N ARG A 41 -16.61 -9.09 0.36
CA ARG A 41 -15.20 -9.20 0.77
C ARG A 41 -14.28 -9.06 -0.41
N ALA A 42 -13.07 -8.56 -0.15
CA ALA A 42 -12.02 -8.50 -1.14
C ALA A 42 -10.65 -8.82 -0.52
N ALA A 43 -9.78 -9.39 -1.34
CA ALA A 43 -8.34 -9.44 -1.13
C ALA A 43 -7.70 -8.72 -2.32
N ILE A 44 -6.97 -7.63 -2.06
CA ILE A 44 -6.45 -6.75 -3.11
C ILE A 44 -4.93 -6.70 -3.01
N VAL A 45 -4.24 -7.13 -4.07
CA VAL A 45 -2.79 -6.95 -4.18
C VAL A 45 -2.49 -5.50 -4.57
N VAL A 46 -1.70 -4.81 -3.76
CA VAL A 46 -1.32 -3.40 -3.92
C VAL A 46 0.19 -3.21 -3.71
N PRO A 47 0.84 -2.24 -4.39
CA PRO A 47 2.20 -1.85 -4.02
C PRO A 47 2.23 -1.10 -2.67
N ASP A 48 3.40 -0.97 -2.06
CA ASP A 48 3.57 -0.20 -0.81
C ASP A 48 3.08 1.25 -0.94
N ASN A 49 3.19 1.86 -2.12
CA ASN A 49 2.75 3.25 -2.36
C ASN A 49 1.30 3.50 -1.94
N VAL A 50 0.41 2.51 -2.10
CA VAL A 50 -0.99 2.60 -1.67
C VAL A 50 -1.13 2.75 -0.16
N LEU A 51 -0.13 2.35 0.61
CA LEU A 51 -0.15 2.34 2.07
C LEU A 51 0.53 3.55 2.72
N PHE A 52 1.22 4.41 1.96
CA PHE A 52 1.94 5.57 2.50
C PHE A 52 1.84 6.88 1.70
N ALA A 53 1.43 6.84 0.44
CA ALA A 53 1.33 8.03 -0.42
C ALA A 53 0.44 9.10 0.21
N ASP A 54 0.55 10.35 -0.28
CA ASP A 54 -0.14 11.50 0.31
C ASP A 54 -1.63 11.28 0.55
N GLN A 55 -2.38 10.81 -0.47
CA GLN A 55 -3.82 10.56 -0.33
C GLN A 55 -4.16 9.19 0.30
N ALA A 56 -3.15 8.36 0.61
CA ALA A 56 -3.39 7.03 1.18
C ALA A 56 -4.11 7.13 2.53
N GLY A 57 -3.65 8.00 3.43
CA GLY A 57 -4.27 8.17 4.75
C GLY A 57 -5.75 8.54 4.67
N GLU A 58 -6.12 9.45 3.76
CA GLU A 58 -7.51 9.85 3.54
C GLU A 58 -8.38 8.69 3.02
N VAL A 59 -7.88 7.95 2.01
CA VAL A 59 -8.57 6.77 1.46
C VAL A 59 -8.73 5.70 2.53
N PHE A 60 -7.68 5.40 3.29
CA PHE A 60 -7.71 4.35 4.31
C PHE A 60 -8.54 4.74 5.53
N LYS A 61 -8.62 6.02 5.88
CA LYS A 61 -9.56 6.51 6.89
C LYS A 61 -11.00 6.14 6.52
N ILE A 62 -11.44 6.52 5.32
CA ILE A 62 -12.79 6.20 4.83
C ILE A 62 -12.97 4.68 4.72
N LEU A 63 -11.95 3.96 4.22
CA LEU A 63 -11.97 2.50 4.15
C LEU A 63 -12.22 1.88 5.52
N THR A 64 -11.55 2.34 6.57
CA THR A 64 -11.70 1.77 7.92
C THR A 64 -13.03 2.12 8.59
N GLU A 65 -13.71 3.18 8.15
CA GLU A 65 -15.05 3.56 8.61
C GLU A 65 -16.15 2.74 7.93
N ASP A 66 -15.94 2.34 6.68
CA ASP A 66 -16.92 1.64 5.84
C ASP A 66 -16.70 0.12 5.73
N CYS A 67 -15.47 -0.32 5.95
CA CYS A 67 -15.01 -1.69 5.83
C CYS A 67 -14.18 -2.12 7.04
N ASP A 68 -14.26 -3.40 7.37
CA ASP A 68 -13.38 -4.06 8.31
C ASP A 68 -12.11 -4.49 7.55
N LEU A 69 -11.06 -3.66 7.60
CA LEU A 69 -9.70 -3.96 7.13
C LEU A 69 -9.02 -4.89 8.13
N HIS A 70 -9.47 -6.13 8.20
CA HIS A 70 -9.06 -7.04 9.27
C HIS A 70 -7.63 -7.58 9.09
N THR A 71 -7.05 -7.56 7.88
CA THR A 71 -5.75 -8.16 7.64
C THR A 71 -4.96 -7.49 6.51
N VAL A 72 -3.64 -7.37 6.71
CA VAL A 72 -2.65 -6.96 5.72
C VAL A 72 -1.52 -7.97 5.72
N LEU A 73 -1.21 -8.54 4.56
CA LEU A 73 -0.04 -9.39 4.34
C LEU A 73 1.01 -8.59 3.58
N ARG A 74 2.19 -8.38 4.18
CA ARG A 74 3.36 -7.87 3.46
C ARG A 74 4.02 -9.02 2.74
N LEU A 75 4.07 -8.95 1.42
CA LEU A 75 4.62 -10.04 0.61
C LEU A 75 6.16 -10.03 0.66
N PRO A 76 6.79 -11.22 0.52
CA PRO A 76 8.24 -11.31 0.38
C PRO A 76 8.77 -10.45 -0.77
N ASN A 77 9.98 -9.92 -0.60
CA ASN A 77 10.67 -9.21 -1.68
C ASN A 77 10.84 -10.15 -2.89
N GLY A 78 10.67 -9.60 -4.09
CA GLY A 78 10.81 -10.36 -5.34
C GLY A 78 9.62 -11.23 -5.74
N THR A 79 8.50 -11.16 -5.02
CA THR A 79 7.26 -11.91 -5.34
C THR A 79 6.81 -11.77 -6.80
N PHE A 80 6.99 -10.57 -7.39
CA PHE A 80 6.61 -10.28 -8.78
C PHE A 80 7.79 -10.18 -9.75
N THR A 81 8.99 -10.63 -9.36
CA THR A 81 10.17 -10.65 -10.24
C THR A 81 9.98 -11.70 -11.36
N PRO A 82 10.28 -11.38 -12.63
CA PRO A 82 10.96 -10.18 -13.14
C PRO A 82 10.00 -9.09 -13.67
N TYR A 83 8.69 -9.23 -13.51
CA TYR A 83 7.70 -8.35 -14.14
C TYR A 83 7.56 -7.00 -13.44
N SER A 84 7.81 -6.96 -12.13
CA SER A 84 7.81 -5.73 -11.32
C SER A 84 8.95 -5.79 -10.32
N PRO A 85 10.19 -5.73 -10.82
CA PRO A 85 11.37 -5.89 -9.97
C PRO A 85 11.46 -4.68 -9.04
N GLY A 86 11.90 -4.91 -7.80
CA GLY A 86 11.99 -3.91 -6.74
C GLY A 86 10.66 -3.39 -6.17
N THR A 87 9.52 -3.76 -6.76
CA THR A 87 8.22 -3.36 -6.21
C THR A 87 7.89 -4.16 -4.95
N LYS A 88 7.90 -3.49 -3.80
CA LYS A 88 7.36 -4.01 -2.54
C LYS A 88 5.83 -4.03 -2.62
N THR A 89 5.22 -5.16 -2.23
CA THR A 89 3.78 -5.41 -2.42
C THR A 89 3.12 -5.99 -1.17
N ASN A 90 1.82 -5.76 -1.06
CA ASN A 90 0.98 -6.18 0.04
C ASN A 90 -0.33 -6.78 -0.49
N VAL A 91 -1.00 -7.56 0.34
CA VAL A 91 -2.39 -7.96 0.16
C VAL A 91 -3.21 -7.38 1.30
N ILE A 92 -4.18 -6.54 0.98
CA ILE A 92 -5.16 -6.04 1.96
C ILE A 92 -6.43 -6.88 1.88
N PHE A 93 -6.94 -7.30 3.03
CA PHE A 93 -8.16 -8.10 3.16
C PHE A 93 -9.21 -7.29 3.91
N LEU A 94 -10.40 -7.15 3.32
CA LEU A 94 -11.46 -6.34 3.89
C LEU A 94 -12.86 -6.95 3.71
N THR A 95 -13.77 -6.55 4.60
CA THR A 95 -15.21 -6.85 4.53
C THR A 95 -16.04 -5.56 4.60
N LYS A 96 -16.91 -5.30 3.61
CA LYS A 96 -17.74 -4.09 3.54
C LYS A 96 -18.89 -4.12 4.56
N GLY A 97 -19.22 -2.97 5.15
CA GLY A 97 -20.38 -2.79 6.03
C GLY A 97 -20.11 -3.01 7.51
N TYR A 98 -18.84 -3.11 7.88
CA TYR A 98 -18.36 -3.20 9.26
C TYR A 98 -17.27 -2.16 9.44
N GLN A 99 -17.14 -1.59 10.63
CA GLN A 99 -16.01 -0.71 10.95
C GLN A 99 -14.78 -1.54 11.32
N THR A 100 -13.60 -1.04 10.97
CA THR A 100 -12.34 -1.64 11.41
C THR A 100 -12.13 -1.37 12.89
N GLU A 101 -12.00 -2.44 13.68
CA GLU A 101 -11.60 -2.34 15.08
C GLU A 101 -10.10 -2.57 15.27
N ASN A 102 -9.56 -3.57 14.56
CA ASN A 102 -8.17 -3.97 14.62
C ASN A 102 -7.67 -4.40 13.24
N VAL A 103 -6.46 -3.97 12.88
CA VAL A 103 -5.75 -4.39 11.67
C VAL A 103 -4.67 -5.38 12.07
N TRP A 104 -4.74 -6.61 11.55
CA TRP A 104 -3.66 -7.57 11.73
C TRP A 104 -2.67 -7.49 10.57
N VAL A 105 -1.38 -7.37 10.87
CA VAL A 105 -0.32 -7.34 9.88
C VAL A 105 0.51 -8.61 9.99
N TYR A 106 0.70 -9.31 8.87
CA TYR A 106 1.69 -10.37 8.75
C TYR A 106 2.89 -9.87 7.94
N ASP A 107 4.08 -9.93 8.52
CA ASP A 107 5.32 -9.52 7.85
C ASP A 107 6.09 -10.72 7.28
N ALA A 108 5.81 -11.05 6.01
CA ALA A 108 6.55 -12.07 5.26
C ALA A 108 7.76 -11.47 4.51
N ARG A 109 8.22 -10.27 4.88
CA ARG A 109 9.20 -9.49 4.12
C ARG A 109 10.47 -9.23 4.90
N THR A 110 10.39 -8.65 6.10
CA THR A 110 11.56 -8.27 6.90
C THR A 110 12.38 -9.50 7.29
N ASN A 111 13.69 -9.47 7.02
CA ASN A 111 14.62 -10.57 7.27
C ASN A 111 14.19 -11.90 6.60
N VAL A 112 13.43 -11.84 5.49
CA VAL A 112 13.06 -13.00 4.67
C VAL A 112 13.88 -12.99 3.39
N PRO A 113 14.54 -14.10 3.01
CA PRO A 113 15.28 -14.17 1.76
C PRO A 113 14.43 -13.79 0.55
N ARG A 114 14.97 -12.94 -0.32
CA ARG A 114 14.29 -12.53 -1.56
C ARG A 114 13.94 -13.74 -2.43
N ILE A 115 12.73 -13.72 -2.96
CA ILE A 115 12.25 -14.63 -3.99
C ILE A 115 12.98 -14.35 -5.30
N THR A 116 13.54 -15.40 -5.90
CA THR A 116 14.23 -15.34 -7.20
C THR A 116 13.63 -16.35 -8.16
N LYS A 117 13.64 -16.05 -9.45
CA LYS A 117 13.04 -16.93 -10.46
C LYS A 117 13.69 -18.33 -10.52
N LYS A 118 14.99 -18.41 -10.21
CA LYS A 118 15.80 -19.61 -10.47
C LYS A 118 16.12 -20.39 -9.21
N ASP A 119 16.67 -19.72 -8.20
CA ASP A 119 17.29 -20.39 -7.04
C ASP A 119 16.35 -20.47 -5.83
N ARG A 120 15.43 -19.50 -5.68
CA ARG A 120 14.45 -19.41 -4.58
C ARG A 120 13.06 -19.03 -5.11
N PRO A 121 12.39 -19.91 -5.87
CA PRO A 121 11.09 -19.59 -6.46
C PRO A 121 10.02 -19.38 -5.38
N LEU A 122 8.98 -18.60 -5.71
CA LEU A 122 7.82 -18.44 -4.84
C LEU A 122 7.07 -19.76 -4.76
N THR A 123 6.81 -20.22 -3.55
CA THR A 123 6.07 -21.46 -3.28
C THR A 123 5.01 -21.25 -2.19
N PRO A 124 3.98 -22.12 -2.10
CA PRO A 124 2.96 -22.04 -1.06
C PRO A 124 3.53 -22.05 0.37
N GLU A 125 4.67 -22.68 0.60
CA GLU A 125 5.32 -22.75 1.92
C GLU A 125 5.65 -21.37 2.50
N HIS A 126 5.89 -20.36 1.65
CA HIS A 126 6.12 -18.98 2.08
C HIS A 126 4.90 -18.34 2.77
N PHE A 127 3.70 -18.90 2.55
CA PHE A 127 2.44 -18.39 3.07
C PHE A 127 1.80 -19.31 4.12
N ALA A 128 2.38 -20.49 4.39
CA ALA A 128 1.75 -21.49 5.26
C ALA A 128 1.55 -21.01 6.71
N GLU A 129 2.52 -20.31 7.29
CA GLU A 129 2.36 -19.73 8.64
C GLU A 129 1.34 -18.57 8.62
N PHE A 130 1.35 -17.73 7.58
CA PHE A 130 0.34 -16.68 7.41
C PHE A 130 -1.08 -17.27 7.35
N GLU A 131 -1.31 -18.32 6.56
CA GLU A 131 -2.63 -18.97 6.47
C GLU A 131 -3.07 -19.58 7.81
N THR A 132 -2.12 -20.10 8.58
CA THR A 132 -2.36 -20.59 9.94
C THR A 132 -2.79 -19.46 10.87
N CYS A 133 -2.06 -18.33 10.86
CA CYS A 133 -2.38 -17.13 11.65
C CYS A 133 -3.70 -16.48 11.21
N TYR A 134 -3.97 -16.47 9.90
CA TYR A 134 -5.19 -15.92 9.32
C TYR A 134 -6.43 -16.67 9.81
N GLY A 135 -6.31 -18.01 9.83
CA GLY A 135 -7.32 -18.94 10.31
C GLY A 135 -8.35 -19.36 9.24
N PRO A 136 -9.21 -20.34 9.54
CA PRO A 136 -10.14 -20.91 8.55
C PRO A 136 -11.34 -20.01 8.25
N LYS A 137 -11.55 -18.95 9.03
CA LYS A 137 -12.66 -18.02 8.83
C LYS A 137 -12.27 -16.98 7.79
N PRO A 138 -13.12 -16.72 6.79
CA PRO A 138 -12.79 -15.79 5.73
C PRO A 138 -12.83 -14.31 6.14
N ASN A 139 -13.43 -14.00 7.30
CA ASN A 139 -13.49 -12.66 7.90
C ASN A 139 -12.68 -12.66 9.20
N SER A 140 -12.55 -11.49 9.85
CA SER A 140 -11.92 -11.37 11.16
C SER A 140 -12.37 -12.48 12.14
N SER A 141 -11.40 -13.19 12.71
CA SER A 141 -11.63 -14.30 13.63
C SER A 141 -11.34 -13.85 15.07
N PRO A 142 -12.21 -14.11 16.05
CA PRO A 142 -12.01 -13.70 17.44
C PRO A 142 -10.92 -14.50 18.17
N LYS A 143 -10.26 -15.45 17.51
CA LYS A 143 -9.25 -16.35 18.09
C LYS A 143 -7.80 -16.02 17.68
N ARG A 144 -7.56 -14.92 16.97
CA ARG A 144 -6.21 -14.55 16.52
C ARG A 144 -5.35 -14.14 17.72
N ASP A 145 -4.16 -14.69 17.82
CA ASP A 145 -3.19 -14.39 18.88
C ASP A 145 -1.83 -14.02 18.26
N PRO A 146 -1.13 -12.97 18.72
CA PRO A 146 0.22 -12.67 18.23
C PRO A 146 1.21 -13.83 18.37
N ASN A 147 0.99 -14.74 19.32
CA ASN A 147 1.82 -15.94 19.53
C ASN A 147 1.57 -17.06 18.49
N ASP A 148 0.62 -16.87 17.57
CA ASP A 148 0.39 -17.83 16.47
C ASP A 148 1.54 -17.84 15.46
N SER A 149 2.41 -16.80 15.45
CA SER A 149 3.63 -16.74 14.64
C SER A 149 4.88 -16.97 15.49
N LYS A 150 5.77 -17.83 15.01
CA LYS A 150 7.00 -18.21 15.75
C LYS A 150 8.00 -17.08 15.88
N GLU A 151 8.07 -16.21 14.87
CA GLU A 151 9.04 -15.12 14.78
C GLU A 151 8.39 -13.75 15.02
N ASN A 152 7.25 -13.72 15.72
CA ASN A 152 6.50 -12.50 15.98
C ASN A 152 6.17 -11.73 14.68
N ARG A 153 5.89 -12.46 13.59
CA ARG A 153 5.55 -11.88 12.28
C ARG A 153 4.07 -11.53 12.16
N TRP A 154 3.26 -11.88 13.16
CA TRP A 154 1.84 -11.60 13.21
C TRP A 154 1.50 -10.66 14.37
N ARG A 155 1.08 -9.42 14.05
CA ARG A 155 0.79 -8.41 15.06
C ARG A 155 -0.52 -7.68 14.77
N SER A 156 -1.27 -7.41 15.84
CA SER A 156 -2.49 -6.61 15.77
C SER A 156 -2.21 -5.16 16.13
N PHE A 157 -2.88 -4.25 15.44
CA PHE A 157 -2.91 -2.82 15.72
C PHE A 157 -4.37 -2.40 15.87
N THR A 158 -4.69 -1.74 16.97
CA THR A 158 -6.01 -1.17 17.20
C THR A 158 -6.28 -0.04 16.23
N ILE A 159 -7.54 0.27 15.95
CA ILE A 159 -7.92 1.41 15.12
C ILE A 159 -7.38 2.75 15.66
N ASN A 160 -7.12 2.85 16.97
CA ASN A 160 -6.49 4.05 17.55
C ASN A 160 -5.01 4.14 17.19
N GLU A 161 -4.26 3.04 17.26
CA GLU A 161 -2.87 3.01 16.77
C GLU A 161 -2.83 3.33 15.27
N VAL A 162 -3.75 2.79 14.46
CA VAL A 162 -3.84 3.12 13.04
C VAL A 162 -4.08 4.62 12.81
N LYS A 163 -4.91 5.25 13.66
CA LYS A 163 -5.15 6.71 13.64
C LYS A 163 -3.93 7.52 14.04
N ASP A 164 -3.20 7.10 15.06
CA ASP A 164 -1.97 7.75 15.53
C ASP A 164 -0.86 7.73 14.46
N HIS A 165 -1.01 6.81 13.50
CA HIS A 165 -0.18 6.65 12.32
C HIS A 165 -0.79 7.30 11.04
N ASP A 166 -1.73 8.24 11.20
CA ASP A 166 -2.43 8.96 10.12
C ASP A 166 -3.06 8.03 9.06
N PHE A 167 -3.51 6.85 9.49
CA PHE A 167 -4.02 5.77 8.61
C PHE A 167 -3.02 5.29 7.55
N LYS A 168 -1.73 5.62 7.67
CA LYS A 168 -0.66 5.12 6.81
C LYS A 168 -0.23 3.72 7.24
N ILE A 169 -0.87 2.72 6.64
CA ILE A 169 -0.70 1.29 6.97
C ILE A 169 0.77 0.82 6.85
N ASP A 170 1.57 1.41 5.96
CA ASP A 170 3.00 1.05 5.85
C ASP A 170 3.76 1.32 7.15
N SER A 171 3.38 2.34 7.91
CA SER A 171 4.08 2.74 9.13
C SER A 171 3.86 1.78 10.32
N LEU A 172 2.96 0.81 10.18
CA LEU A 172 2.71 -0.25 11.17
C LEU A 172 3.85 -1.29 11.15
N LYS A 173 5.06 -0.89 11.56
CA LYS A 173 6.29 -1.70 11.58
C LYS A 173 6.73 -1.95 13.01
N TRP A 174 7.19 -3.16 13.29
CA TRP A 174 7.73 -3.54 14.61
C TRP A 174 8.94 -4.47 14.54
N LEU A 175 9.16 -5.12 13.39
CA LEU A 175 10.38 -5.86 13.13
C LEU A 175 11.45 -4.89 12.65
N ARG A 176 12.68 -5.11 13.12
CA ARG A 176 13.87 -4.36 12.71
C ARG A 176 14.57 -5.11 11.59
N ASP A 177 14.96 -4.38 10.55
CA ASP A 177 15.72 -4.93 9.43
C ASP A 177 17.20 -5.12 9.85
N GLU A 178 17.68 -6.35 9.76
CA GLU A 178 19.05 -6.72 10.17
C GLU A 178 20.11 -6.29 9.15
N SER A 179 19.74 -6.13 7.88
CA SER A 179 20.67 -5.68 6.82
C SER A 179 21.21 -4.25 7.03
N LEU A 180 20.56 -3.48 7.91
CA LEU A 180 21.01 -2.14 8.29
C LEU A 180 22.25 -2.16 9.23
N ASP A 181 22.55 -3.30 9.85
CA ASP A 181 23.64 -3.43 10.82
C ASP A 181 24.93 -4.02 10.24
N ASP A 182 24.85 -4.80 9.15
CA ASP A 182 25.99 -5.48 8.55
C ASP A 182 26.06 -5.24 7.04
N ALA A 183 27.09 -4.50 6.60
CA ALA A 183 27.35 -4.26 5.19
C ALA A 183 27.63 -5.54 4.37
N ASN A 184 27.95 -6.65 5.03
CA ASN A 184 28.14 -7.96 4.37
C ASN A 184 26.82 -8.73 4.15
N ASP A 185 25.71 -8.30 4.77
CA ASP A 185 24.38 -8.90 4.60
C ASP A 185 23.47 -8.02 3.72
N LEU A 186 24.08 -7.16 2.91
CA LEU A 186 23.38 -6.37 1.92
C LEU A 186 22.94 -7.25 0.74
N PRO A 187 21.77 -6.95 0.13
CA PRO A 187 21.37 -7.56 -1.12
C PRO A 187 22.42 -7.31 -2.23
N GLU A 188 22.37 -8.14 -3.27
CA GLU A 188 23.26 -7.99 -4.44
C GLU A 188 23.15 -6.56 -5.04
N PRO A 189 24.24 -5.97 -5.57
CA PRO A 189 24.24 -4.59 -6.04
C PRO A 189 23.18 -4.27 -7.10
N GLU A 190 22.87 -5.23 -7.97
CA GLU A 190 21.82 -5.10 -8.99
C GLU A 190 20.42 -5.02 -8.37
N GLU A 191 20.19 -5.74 -7.27
CA GLU A 191 18.94 -5.71 -6.52
C GLU A 191 18.77 -4.38 -5.80
N LEU A 192 19.83 -3.90 -5.13
CA LEU A 192 19.84 -2.60 -4.47
C LEU A 192 19.59 -1.46 -5.46
N ALA A 193 20.25 -1.49 -6.63
CA ALA A 193 20.03 -0.50 -7.67
C ALA A 193 18.58 -0.51 -8.16
N THR A 194 18.00 -1.70 -8.34
CA THR A 194 16.61 -1.83 -8.80
C THR A 194 15.61 -1.33 -7.76
N ASP A 195 15.79 -1.71 -6.48
CA ASP A 195 14.95 -1.24 -5.39
C ASP A 195 15.03 0.30 -5.26
N ALA A 196 16.25 0.87 -5.34
CA ALA A 196 16.46 2.32 -5.30
C ALA A 196 15.81 3.06 -6.48
N MET A 197 15.87 2.49 -7.69
CA MET A 197 15.20 3.08 -8.87
C MET A 197 13.69 3.16 -8.67
N VAL A 198 13.06 2.09 -8.16
CA VAL A 198 11.61 2.07 -7.91
C VAL A 198 11.21 3.10 -6.85
N GLU A 199 11.99 3.24 -5.78
CA GLU A 199 11.73 4.23 -4.74
C GLU A 199 11.89 5.67 -5.27
N LEU A 200 12.92 5.94 -6.07
CA LEU A 200 13.13 7.24 -6.70
C LEU A 200 12.03 7.58 -7.72
N GLU A 201 11.60 6.62 -8.54
CA GLU A 201 10.48 6.80 -9.47
C GLU A 201 9.20 7.18 -8.71
N GLY A 202 8.87 6.49 -7.61
CA GLY A 202 7.73 6.82 -6.77
C GLY A 202 7.83 8.24 -6.16
N ALA A 203 9.00 8.62 -5.65
CA ALA A 203 9.21 9.96 -5.09
C ALA A 203 9.10 11.07 -6.15
N MET A 204 9.63 10.83 -7.36
CA MET A 204 9.49 11.76 -8.48
C MET A 204 8.03 11.92 -8.92
N GLU A 205 7.21 10.87 -8.82
CA GLU A 205 5.78 10.94 -9.12
C GLU A 205 5.05 11.86 -8.15
N GLU A 206 5.32 11.74 -6.85
CA GLU A 206 4.73 12.61 -5.82
C GLU A 206 5.11 14.08 -6.05
N LEU A 207 6.38 14.35 -6.35
CA LEU A 207 6.85 15.70 -6.68
C LEU A 207 6.16 16.28 -7.92
N ASN A 208 6.03 15.50 -8.99
CA ASN A 208 5.35 15.94 -10.21
C ASN A 208 3.85 16.22 -9.96
N ALA A 209 3.19 15.44 -9.11
CA ALA A 209 1.80 15.68 -8.73
C ALA A 209 1.65 17.02 -7.98
N ILE A 210 2.58 17.33 -7.08
CA ILE A 210 2.61 18.62 -6.37
C ILE A 210 2.82 19.78 -7.35
N ILE A 211 3.74 19.66 -8.31
CA ILE A 211 3.98 20.71 -9.33
C ILE A 211 2.70 20.99 -10.12
N LEU A 212 2.00 19.96 -10.59
CA LEU A 212 0.73 20.12 -11.32
C LEU A 212 -0.36 20.78 -10.46
N LEU A 213 -0.42 20.48 -9.17
CA LEU A 213 -1.36 21.14 -8.25
C LEU A 213 -1.02 22.63 -8.10
N LEU A 214 0.26 22.98 -7.98
CA LEU A 214 0.73 24.36 -7.86
C LEU A 214 0.47 25.16 -9.14
N GLU A 215 0.74 24.59 -10.32
CA GLU A 215 0.46 25.23 -11.62
C GLU A 215 -1.03 25.52 -11.81
N ASN A 216 -1.91 24.62 -11.35
CA ASN A 216 -3.37 24.82 -11.41
C ASN A 216 -3.91 25.76 -10.30
N SER A 217 -3.10 26.04 -9.27
CA SER A 217 -3.47 26.90 -8.14
C SER A 217 -3.07 28.37 -8.33
N LEU A 218 -2.32 28.71 -9.38
CA LEU A 218 -2.00 30.10 -9.73
C LEU A 218 -3.15 30.69 -10.58
N PRO A 219 -3.91 31.67 -10.07
CA PRO A 219 -4.82 32.44 -10.92
C PRO A 219 -3.99 33.15 -11.97
N GLY A 220 -4.36 33.01 -13.24
CA GLY A 220 -3.70 33.72 -14.33
C GLY A 220 -3.58 35.19 -14.00
N GLU A 221 -2.34 35.71 -13.94
CA GLU A 221 -2.09 37.14 -13.99
C GLU A 221 -2.67 37.65 -15.31
N SER A 222 -3.90 38.15 -15.25
CA SER A 222 -4.48 38.92 -16.33
C SER A 222 -3.63 40.19 -16.43
N TYR A 223 -2.70 40.21 -17.38
CA TYR A 223 -2.03 41.43 -17.79
C TYR A 223 -3.10 42.43 -18.21
N TYR A 224 -3.30 43.43 -17.35
CA TYR A 224 -3.99 44.67 -17.69
C TYR A 224 -3.28 45.28 -18.90
N SER A 225 -3.89 45.20 -20.07
CA SER A 225 -3.47 46.00 -21.23
C SER A 225 -4.04 47.40 -21.02
N PRO A 226 -3.24 48.47 -20.86
CA PRO A 226 -3.77 49.82 -20.79
C PRO A 226 -4.31 50.17 -22.17
N ASP A 227 -5.61 50.37 -22.24
CA ASP A 227 -6.31 50.92 -23.38
C ASP A 227 -5.83 52.37 -23.58
N ILE A 228 -4.85 52.57 -24.48
CA ILE A 228 -4.44 53.93 -24.88
C ILE A 228 -5.26 54.31 -26.10
N SER A 229 -6.42 54.89 -25.81
CA SER A 229 -7.12 55.77 -26.74
C SER A 229 -6.48 57.16 -26.69
N LYS A 230 -5.74 57.53 -27.75
CA LYS A 230 -5.70 58.83 -28.45
C LYS A 230 -4.48 58.94 -29.35
#